data_AF-A0A9P6XSP3-F1
#
_entry.id   AF-A0A9P6XSP3-F1
#
_cell.length_a   1.000
_cell.length_b   1.000
_cell.length_c   1.000
_cell.angle_alpha   90.00
_cell.angle_beta   90.00
_cell.angle_gamma   90.00
#
_symmetry.space_group_name_H-M   'P 1'
#
loop_
_entity.id
_entity.type
_entity.pdbx_description
1 polymer ?
#
loop_
_entity_poly.entity_id
_entity_poly.type
_entity_poly.pdbx_seq_one_letter_code
_entity_poly.pdbx_strand_id
1 'polypeptide(L)' 'MVPINEFGSEAQKQKYLPKLARGEWIRCFGLPEPNHGSDPGCMDTRAVKTSDGYKVSGNKMWITTSPIAAVFVVWAKA' A
#
# COMPACT_ATOMS: atom_id res chain seq x y z
N MET A 1 8.82 7.94 -2.83
CA MET A 1 7.71 7.01 -3.13
C MET A 1 6.50 7.85 -3.51
N VAL A 2 6.10 7.87 -4.79
CA VAL A 2 5.10 8.82 -5.32
C VAL A 2 3.81 8.85 -4.49
N PRO A 3 3.14 7.74 -4.14
CA PRO A 3 1.89 7.82 -3.38
C PRO A 3 2.01 8.48 -2.00
N ILE A 4 3.11 8.23 -1.27
CA ILE A 4 3.33 8.88 0.03
C ILE A 4 3.67 10.37 -0.14
N ASN A 5 4.42 10.71 -1.20
CA ASN A 5 4.81 12.09 -1.47
C ASN A 5 3.62 12.98 -1.88
N GLU A 6 2.75 12.45 -2.75
CA GLU A 6 1.62 13.20 -3.29
C GLU A 6 0.39 13.19 -2.38
N PHE A 7 0.10 12.05 -1.74
CA PHE A 7 -1.17 11.85 -1.03
C PHE A 7 -1.02 11.65 0.49
N GLY A 8 0.20 11.50 0.98
CA GLY A 8 0.46 11.34 2.40
C GLY A 8 0.36 12.66 3.17
N SER A 9 0.03 12.57 4.45
CA SER A 9 0.17 13.72 5.36
C SER A 9 1.64 14.08 5.58
N GLU A 10 1.92 15.30 6.03
CA GLU A 10 3.31 15.71 6.36
C GLU A 10 3.95 14.78 7.38
N ALA A 11 3.20 14.31 8.38
CA ALA A 11 3.68 13.31 9.34
C ALA A 11 4.08 11.99 8.67
N GLN A 12 3.32 11.51 7.68
CA GLN A 12 3.67 10.32 6.91
C GLN A 12 4.90 10.56 6.04
N LYS A 13 4.99 11.71 5.36
CA LYS A 13 6.15 12.07 4.53
C LYS A 13 7.43 12.07 5.36
N GLN A 14 7.45 12.77 6.50
CA GLN A 14 8.60 12.84 7.40
C GLN A 14 8.99 11.47 7.98
N LYS A 15 8.00 10.63 8.28
CA LYS A 15 8.25 9.28 8.81
C LYS A 15 8.85 8.32 7.79
N TYR A 16 8.34 8.30 6.56
CA TYR A 16 8.66 7.25 5.58
C TYR A 16 9.69 7.69 4.53
N LEU A 17 9.57 8.90 3.96
CA LEU A 17 10.36 9.30 2.80
C LEU A 17 11.88 9.33 3.05
N PRO A 18 12.40 9.82 4.19
CA PRO A 18 13.86 9.87 4.41
C PRO A 18 14.52 8.48 4.35
N LYS A 19 13.91 7.47 4.97
CA LYS A 19 14.44 6.09 4.99
C LYS A 19 14.30 5.39 3.63
N LEU A 20 13.19 5.65 2.93
CA LEU A 20 12.97 5.16 1.57
C LEU A 20 13.95 5.79 0.57
N ALA A 21 14.29 7.07 0.74
CA ALA A 21 15.22 7.79 -0.13
C ALA A 21 16.66 7.31 0.05
N ARG A 22 17.05 6.92 1.27
CA ARG A 22 18.38 6.35 1.58
C ARG A 22 18.50 4.85 1.27
N GLY A 23 17.41 4.19 0.89
CA GLY A 23 17.40 2.75 0.63
C GLY A 23 17.45 1.87 1.89
N GLU A 24 17.35 2.45 3.09
CA GLU A 24 17.28 1.70 4.36
C GLU A 24 16.01 0.84 4.43
N TRP A 25 14.93 1.32 3.80
CA TRP A 25 13.67 0.60 3.69
C TRP A 25 13.33 0.31 2.23
N ILE A 26 12.95 -0.95 1.99
CA ILE A 26 12.35 -1.36 0.73
C ILE A 26 10.83 -1.18 0.83
N ARG A 27 10.23 -0.72 -0.26
CA ARG A 27 8.78 -0.53 -0.38
C ARG A 27 8.20 -1.47 -1.42
N CYS A 28 6.92 -1.76 -1.32
CA CYS A 28 6.14 -2.38 -2.38
C CYS A 28 4.81 -1.63 -2.64
N PHE A 29 4.13 -1.99 -3.73
CA PHE A 29 2.90 -1.36 -4.18
C PHE A 29 1.84 -2.42 -4.48
N GLY A 30 0.88 -2.57 -3.58
CA GLY A 30 -0.19 -3.57 -3.61
C GLY A 30 -1.45 -3.06 -4.31
N LEU A 31 -1.50 -3.18 -5.64
CA LEU A 31 -2.70 -2.87 -6.44
C LEU A 31 -3.34 -4.14 -7.03
N PRO A 32 -2.67 -4.91 -7.92
CA PRO A 32 -3.29 -6.05 -8.59
C PRO A 32 -3.64 -7.19 -7.63
N GLU A 33 -4.67 -7.93 -8.00
CA GLU A 33 -5.21 -9.08 -7.27
C GLU A 33 -5.28 -10.29 -8.20
N PRO A 34 -5.43 -11.53 -7.65
CA PRO A 34 -5.54 -12.73 -8.48
C PRO A 34 -6.62 -12.63 -9.57
N ASN A 35 -7.74 -11.97 -9.27
CA ASN A 35 -8.88 -11.82 -10.18
C ASN A 35 -8.91 -10.45 -10.89
N HIS A 36 -8.13 -9.47 -10.43
CA HIS A 36 -8.24 -8.06 -10.85
C HIS A 36 -6.86 -7.48 -11.17
N GLY A 37 -6.41 -7.71 -12.41
CA GLY A 37 -5.17 -7.14 -12.96
C GLY A 37 -5.44 -5.85 -13.75
N SER A 38 -6.02 -6.00 -14.94
CA SER A 38 -6.35 -4.87 -15.83
C SER A 38 -7.54 -4.04 -15.35
N ASP A 39 -8.42 -4.62 -14.53
CA ASP A 39 -9.57 -3.94 -13.91
C ASP A 39 -9.39 -3.84 -12.39
N PRO A 40 -8.48 -2.97 -11.90
CA PRO A 40 -8.30 -2.78 -10.46
C PRO A 40 -9.52 -2.09 -9.82
N GLY A 41 -10.39 -1.45 -10.61
CA GLY A 41 -11.62 -0.83 -10.13
C GLY A 41 -12.60 -1.85 -9.55
N CYS A 42 -12.52 -3.12 -9.98
CA CYS A 42 -13.34 -4.21 -9.47
C CYS A 42 -12.74 -4.97 -8.26
N MET A 43 -11.58 -4.55 -7.72
CA MET A 43 -10.87 -5.24 -6.64
C MET A 43 -11.74 -5.74 -5.47
N ASP A 44 -11.34 -6.87 -4.89
CA ASP A 44 -11.99 -7.59 -3.80
C ASP A 44 -11.43 -7.20 -2.42
N THR A 45 -10.19 -6.70 -2.32
CA THR A 45 -9.64 -6.24 -1.04
C THR A 45 -10.50 -5.12 -0.44
N ARG A 46 -10.88 -5.27 0.84
CA ARG A 46 -11.72 -4.32 1.58
C ARG A 46 -10.97 -3.70 2.75
N ALA A 47 -11.25 -2.43 3.03
CA ALA A 47 -10.82 -1.68 4.19
C ALA A 47 -12.05 -1.23 4.99
N VAL A 48 -12.46 -2.06 5.95
CA VAL A 48 -13.63 -1.78 6.80
C VAL A 48 -13.22 -0.88 7.95
N LYS A 49 -13.90 0.27 8.12
CA LYS A 49 -13.63 1.22 9.21
C LYS A 49 -13.95 0.58 10.58
N THR A 50 -13.07 0.78 11.55
CA THR A 50 -13.22 0.34 12.94
C THR A 50 -13.18 1.55 13.89
N SER A 51 -13.24 1.33 15.21
CA SER A 51 -13.07 2.39 16.22
C SER A 51 -11.73 3.11 16.10
N ASP A 52 -10.67 2.36 15.78
CA ASP A 52 -9.28 2.84 15.88
C ASP A 52 -8.57 2.90 14.52
N GLY A 53 -9.29 2.69 13.43
CA GLY A 53 -8.72 2.73 12.07
C GLY A 53 -9.49 1.89 11.07
N TYR A 54 -8.79 0.96 10.41
CA TYR A 54 -9.34 0.11 9.36
C TYR A 54 -8.88 -1.34 9.54
N LYS A 55 -9.80 -2.28 9.36
CA LYS A 55 -9.49 -3.70 9.16
C LYS A 55 -9.40 -3.94 7.65
N VAL A 56 -8.21 -4.29 7.17
CA VAL A 56 -7.96 -4.60 5.76
C VAL A 56 -7.93 -6.11 5.55
N SER A 57 -8.72 -6.62 4.61
CA SER A 57 -8.77 -8.05 4.26
C SER A 57 -8.87 -8.25 2.74
N GLY A 58 -8.03 -9.12 2.19
CA GLY A 58 -7.98 -9.45 0.77
C GLY A 58 -6.65 -10.08 0.39
N ASN A 59 -6.45 -10.32 -0.91
CA ASN A 59 -5.23 -10.92 -1.45
C ASN A 59 -4.68 -10.05 -2.59
N LYS A 60 -3.42 -9.63 -2.47
CA LYS A 60 -2.67 -8.98 -3.55
C LYS A 60 -1.73 -9.99 -4.20
N MET A 61 -1.52 -9.86 -5.51
CA MET A 61 -0.71 -10.80 -6.29
C MET A 61 0.26 -10.05 -7.18
N TRP A 62 1.41 -10.66 -7.50
CA TRP A 62 2.42 -10.07 -8.39
C TRP A 62 3.06 -8.78 -7.87
N ILE A 63 3.16 -8.67 -6.55
CA ILE A 63 3.67 -7.46 -5.90
C ILE A 63 5.19 -7.54 -5.79
N THR A 64 5.88 -6.81 -6.67
CA THR A 64 7.34 -6.67 -6.65
C THR A 64 7.82 -6.25 -5.25
N THR A 65 8.91 -6.88 -4.81
CA THR A 65 9.56 -6.71 -3.49
C THR A 65 8.72 -7.01 -2.24
N SER A 66 7.48 -7.52 -2.37
CA SER A 66 6.62 -7.77 -1.19
C SER A 66 7.24 -8.66 -0.11
N PRO A 67 8.06 -9.70 -0.40
CA PRO A 67 8.62 -10.54 0.66
C PRO A 67 9.67 -9.85 1.52
N ILE A 68 10.23 -8.72 1.07
CA ILE A 68 11.33 -8.00 1.73
C ILE A 68 10.99 -6.52 2.03
N ALA A 69 9.75 -6.10 1.76
CA ALA A 69 9.35 -4.71 1.95
C ALA A 69 9.12 -4.40 3.43
N ALA A 70 9.60 -3.23 3.87
CA ALA A 70 9.30 -2.65 5.17
C ALA A 70 8.03 -1.77 5.11
N VAL A 71 7.68 -1.26 3.92
CA VAL A 71 6.52 -0.37 3.72
C VAL A 71 5.65 -0.88 2.59
N PHE A 72 4.37 -1.08 2.88
CA PHE A 72 3.36 -1.54 1.94
C PHE A 72 2.36 -0.40 1.68
N VAL A 73 2.28 0.08 0.44
CA VAL A 73 1.13 0.90 0.01
C VAL A 73 0.13 -0.03 -0.65
N VAL A 74 -1.03 -0.20 -0.02
CA VAL A 74 -2.07 -1.15 -0.43
C VAL A 74 -3.33 -0.38 -0.79
N TRP A 75 -3.88 -0.66 -1.97
CA TRP A 75 -5.19 -0.18 -2.38
C TRP A 75 -6.27 -1.16 -1.98
N ALA A 76 -7.36 -0.64 -1.40
CA ALA A 76 -8.51 -1.40 -0.96
C ALA A 76 -9.78 -0.56 -1.13
N LYS A 77 -10.91 -1.20 -1.38
CA LYS A 77 -12.22 -0.52 -1.37
C LYS A 77 -12.72 -0.34 0.06
N ALA A 78 -13.36 0.80 0.33
CA ALA A 78 -14.09 1.02 1.58
C ALA A 78 -15.31 0.09 1.69
#